data_AF-A0AAV3Y8W1-F1
#
_entry.id   AF-A0AAV3Y8W1-F1
#
_cell.length_a   1.000
_cell.length_b   1.000
_cell.length_c   1.000
_cell.angle_alpha   90.00
_cell.angle_beta   90.00
_cell.angle_gamma   90.00
#
_symmetry.space_group_name_H-M   'P 1'
#
loop_
_entity.id
_entity.type
_entity.pdbx_description
1 polymer ?
#
loop_
_entity_poly.entity_id
_entity_poly.type
_entity_poly.pdbx_seq_one_letter_code
_entity_poly.pdbx_strand_id
1 'polypeptide(L)'
;MRRSYPRAATSVVDYLSTSNVSIDAILAADGLHLVATALNRMLLSQEEREIFKTFRHNQLYNWGSRGVQCWARPPLPWKHGPTIRKGLLKTTVQGMTGRVQLDEQGSRSGYSLDVMQLEYRTPLRRVGSWTRESGVATNLTRPNSTREHLDANRTRLVTTIKAGGKIGVKDIDENNRMLLIDLGCKSQLPLSTQSTVQISKHDLAFDLI
;
A
#
# COMPACT_ATOMS: atom_id res chain seq x y z
N MET A 1 24.43 -7.12 -44.68
CA MET A 1 23.66 -6.11 -43.91
C MET A 1 23.40 -6.65 -42.51
N ARG A 2 24.18 -6.22 -41.51
CA ARG A 2 23.90 -6.53 -40.10
C ARG A 2 22.86 -5.53 -39.61
N ARG A 3 21.65 -5.98 -39.29
CA ARG A 3 20.70 -5.16 -38.52
C ARG A 3 21.25 -5.04 -37.10
N SER A 4 21.89 -3.91 -36.81
CA SER A 4 22.18 -3.50 -35.44
C SER A 4 20.85 -3.20 -34.77
N TYR A 5 20.39 -4.11 -33.92
CA TYR A 5 19.37 -3.76 -32.95
C TYR A 5 19.97 -2.75 -31.97
N PRO A 6 19.28 -1.64 -31.65
CA PRO A 6 19.72 -0.81 -30.55
C PRO A 6 19.74 -1.67 -29.29
N ARG A 7 20.86 -1.65 -28.56
CA ARG A 7 20.94 -2.16 -27.19
C ARG A 7 19.80 -1.47 -26.43
N ALA A 8 18.77 -2.24 -26.10
CA ALA A 8 17.66 -1.75 -25.30
C ALA A 8 18.21 -1.15 -24.01
N ALA A 9 17.69 0.03 -23.68
CA ALA A 9 17.97 0.70 -22.43
C ALA A 9 17.81 -0.26 -21.25
N THR A 10 18.81 -0.21 -20.37
CA THR A 10 18.77 -0.43 -18.92
C THR A 10 17.41 -0.87 -18.36
N SER A 11 17.41 -2.09 -17.83
CA SER A 11 16.44 -2.79 -16.98
C SER A 11 14.94 -2.42 -17.05
N VAL A 12 14.09 -3.44 -17.09
CA VAL A 12 12.62 -3.32 -16.93
C VAL A 12 12.23 -2.49 -15.69
N VAL A 13 13.09 -2.51 -14.66
CA VAL A 13 12.96 -1.73 -13.42
C VAL A 13 13.00 -0.22 -13.68
N ASP A 14 13.85 0.25 -14.60
CA ASP A 14 13.97 1.68 -14.95
C ASP A 14 12.75 2.19 -15.74
N TYR A 15 12.17 1.33 -16.59
CA TYR A 15 10.97 1.66 -17.37
C TYR A 15 9.71 1.79 -16.50
N LEU A 16 9.59 0.93 -15.49
CA LEU A 16 8.43 0.91 -14.59
C LEU A 16 8.47 2.05 -13.56
N SER A 17 9.65 2.60 -13.26
CA SER A 17 9.82 3.73 -12.32
C SER A 17 9.28 5.06 -12.88
N THR A 18 9.16 5.19 -14.20
CA THR A 18 8.85 6.46 -14.89
C THR A 18 7.41 6.57 -15.41
N SER A 19 6.59 5.55 -15.21
CA SER A 19 5.21 5.49 -15.68
C SER A 19 4.21 5.37 -14.52
N ASN A 20 2.95 5.77 -14.75
CA ASN A 20 1.84 5.50 -13.82
C ASN A 20 1.51 4.00 -13.86
N VAL A 21 2.39 3.19 -13.28
CA VAL A 21 2.25 1.74 -13.16
C VAL A 21 1.43 1.41 -11.92
N SER A 22 0.53 0.43 -12.03
CA SER A 22 -0.21 -0.07 -10.87
C SER A 22 0.75 -0.59 -9.80
N ILE A 23 0.42 -0.33 -8.53
CA ILE A 23 1.19 -0.86 -7.39
C ILE A 23 1.28 -2.40 -7.44
N ASP A 24 0.24 -3.08 -7.92
CA ASP A 24 0.22 -4.54 -8.06
C ASP A 24 1.29 -5.05 -9.02
N ALA A 25 1.51 -4.33 -10.12
CA ALA A 25 2.52 -4.70 -11.11
C ALA A 25 3.93 -4.49 -10.56
N ILE A 26 4.15 -3.42 -9.80
CA ILE A 26 5.42 -3.16 -9.12
C ILE A 26 5.69 -4.24 -8.06
N LEU A 27 4.69 -4.60 -7.26
CA LEU A 27 4.78 -5.68 -6.27
C LEU A 27 5.06 -7.04 -6.92
N ALA A 28 4.41 -7.34 -8.05
CA ALA A 28 4.66 -8.56 -8.81
C ALA A 28 6.09 -8.60 -9.38
N ALA A 29 6.60 -7.48 -9.88
CA ALA A 29 7.97 -7.36 -10.37
C ALA A 29 9.00 -7.57 -9.24
N ASP A 30 8.77 -6.97 -8.08
CA ASP A 30 9.60 -7.15 -6.88
C ASP A 30 9.57 -8.60 -6.38
N GLY A 31 8.39 -9.24 -6.38
CA GLY A 31 8.24 -10.65 -6.03
C GLY A 31 9.00 -11.56 -6.98
N LEU A 32 8.90 -11.33 -8.29
CA LEU A 32 9.67 -12.06 -9.30
C LEU A 32 11.18 -11.83 -9.13
N HIS A 33 11.59 -10.61 -8.85
CA HIS A 33 13.00 -10.27 -8.61
C HIS A 33 13.57 -11.03 -7.40
N LEU A 34 12.79 -11.13 -6.30
CA LEU A 34 13.17 -11.90 -5.12
C LEU A 34 13.32 -13.40 -5.44
N VAL A 35 12.33 -14.00 -6.12
CA VAL A 35 12.34 -15.42 -6.46
C VAL A 35 13.50 -15.74 -7.41
N ALA A 36 13.69 -14.96 -8.46
CA ALA A 36 14.78 -15.15 -9.42
C ALA A 36 16.14 -15.03 -8.73
N THR A 37 16.31 -14.04 -7.84
CA THR A 37 17.55 -13.85 -7.09
C THR A 37 17.82 -15.02 -6.15
N ALA A 38 16.80 -15.51 -5.43
CA ALA A 38 16.94 -16.66 -4.54
C ALA A 38 17.32 -17.93 -5.30
N LEU A 39 16.63 -18.22 -6.41
CA LEU A 39 16.94 -19.39 -7.24
C LEU A 39 18.34 -19.30 -7.87
N ASN A 40 18.75 -18.11 -8.33
CA ASN A 40 20.09 -17.91 -8.86
C ASN A 40 21.17 -18.15 -7.79
N ARG A 41 20.94 -17.69 -6.55
CA ARG A 41 21.85 -17.98 -5.42
C ARG A 41 21.95 -19.49 -5.13
N MET A 42 20.83 -20.20 -5.13
CA MET A 42 20.83 -21.66 -4.94
C MET A 42 21.55 -22.40 -6.09
N LEU A 43 21.39 -21.93 -7.34
CA LEU A 43 22.04 -22.52 -8.52
C LEU A 43 23.57 -22.41 -8.45
N LEU A 44 24.07 -21.28 -7.96
CA LEU A 44 25.49 -20.99 -7.83
C LEU A 44 26.11 -21.59 -6.56
N SER A 45 25.27 -21.96 -5.58
CA SER A 45 25.70 -22.61 -4.33
C SER A 45 26.11 -24.07 -4.56
N GLN A 46 27.27 -24.45 -4.05
CA GLN A 46 27.77 -25.83 -4.19
C GLN A 46 26.94 -26.83 -3.38
N GLU A 47 26.35 -26.42 -2.26
CA GLU A 47 25.52 -27.29 -1.41
C GLU A 47 24.08 -27.41 -1.93
N GLU A 48 23.52 -26.31 -2.43
CA GLU A 48 22.09 -26.23 -2.79
C GLU A 48 21.83 -26.59 -4.26
N ARG A 49 22.84 -26.58 -5.14
CA ARG A 49 22.68 -26.93 -6.56
C ARG A 49 22.09 -28.33 -6.79
N GLU A 50 22.26 -29.24 -5.85
CA GLU A 50 21.71 -30.60 -5.91
C GLU A 50 20.18 -30.61 -6.01
N ILE A 51 19.50 -29.59 -5.50
CA ILE A 51 18.06 -29.39 -5.63
C ILE A 51 17.64 -29.44 -7.10
N PHE A 52 18.43 -28.81 -7.97
CA PHE A 52 18.10 -28.71 -9.40
C PHE A 52 18.40 -29.98 -10.19
N LYS A 53 19.12 -30.96 -9.62
CA LYS A 53 19.29 -32.28 -10.25
C LYS A 53 18.02 -33.15 -10.25
N THR A 54 16.96 -32.68 -9.58
CA THR A 54 15.62 -33.28 -9.67
C THR A 54 14.93 -33.00 -11.00
N PHE A 55 15.39 -32.00 -11.76
CA PHE A 55 14.96 -31.78 -13.12
C PHE A 55 15.78 -32.66 -14.07
N ARG A 56 15.16 -33.71 -14.63
CA ARG A 56 15.78 -34.66 -15.55
C ARG A 56 14.96 -34.72 -16.83
N HIS A 57 15.59 -34.61 -18.00
CA HIS A 57 14.89 -34.64 -19.30
C HIS A 57 13.69 -33.67 -19.38
N ASN A 58 13.86 -32.43 -18.89
CA ASN A 58 12.81 -31.41 -18.80
C ASN A 58 11.60 -31.81 -17.92
N GLN A 59 11.78 -32.74 -16.98
CA GLN A 59 10.75 -33.18 -16.06
C GLN A 59 11.25 -33.06 -14.61
N LEU A 60 10.39 -32.57 -13.73
CA LEU A 60 10.64 -32.59 -12.28
C LEU A 60 10.42 -34.01 -11.75
N TYR A 61 11.31 -34.48 -10.86
CA TYR A 61 11.14 -35.72 -10.12
C TYR A 61 11.12 -35.46 -8.60
N ASN A 62 10.09 -35.95 -7.92
CA ASN A 62 9.96 -35.90 -6.47
C ASN A 62 9.91 -37.33 -5.90
N TRP A 63 10.82 -37.69 -5.00
CA TRP A 63 10.90 -39.05 -4.43
C TRP A 63 10.87 -40.17 -5.47
N GLY A 64 11.52 -39.97 -6.62
CA GLY A 64 11.54 -40.94 -7.74
C GLY A 64 10.29 -40.92 -8.62
N SER A 65 9.22 -40.25 -8.20
CA SER A 65 8.00 -40.05 -9.00
C SER A 65 8.14 -38.82 -9.89
N ARG A 66 7.54 -38.85 -11.08
CA ARG A 66 7.47 -37.66 -11.96
C ARG A 66 6.49 -36.64 -11.38
N GLY A 67 6.97 -35.41 -11.19
CA GLY A 67 6.22 -34.27 -10.67
C GLY A 67 5.94 -34.32 -9.16
N VAL A 68 5.21 -33.31 -8.68
CA VAL A 68 4.62 -33.29 -7.34
C VAL A 68 3.16 -33.71 -7.48
N GLN A 69 2.80 -34.89 -6.97
CA GLN A 69 1.46 -35.45 -7.12
C GLN A 69 0.53 -34.93 -6.03
N CYS A 70 -0.32 -33.95 -6.37
CA CYS A 70 -1.33 -33.41 -5.45
C CYS A 70 -2.49 -34.37 -5.16
N TRP A 71 -2.65 -35.43 -5.96
CA TRP A 71 -3.69 -36.45 -5.83
C TRP A 71 -3.24 -37.68 -5.04
N ALA A 72 -1.95 -37.82 -4.72
CA ALA A 72 -1.44 -38.92 -3.91
C ALA A 72 -2.03 -38.86 -2.48
N ARG A 73 -2.29 -40.04 -1.89
CA ARG A 73 -2.86 -40.15 -0.54
C ARG A 73 -2.00 -41.09 0.33
N PRO A 74 -1.30 -40.57 1.37
CA PRO A 74 -1.17 -39.15 1.72
C PRO A 74 -0.37 -38.36 0.67
N PRO A 75 -0.54 -37.04 0.58
CA PRO A 75 0.25 -36.22 -0.34
C PRO A 75 1.74 -36.29 0.02
N LEU A 76 2.59 -36.55 -0.98
CA LEU A 76 4.03 -36.56 -0.80
C LEU A 76 4.57 -35.13 -0.90
N PRO A 77 5.18 -34.58 0.18
CA PRO A 77 5.75 -33.24 0.12
C PRO A 77 6.91 -33.21 -0.87
N TRP A 78 7.20 -32.02 -1.40
CA TRP A 78 8.36 -31.83 -2.25
C TRP A 78 9.64 -32.01 -1.42
N LYS A 79 10.48 -32.99 -1.77
CA LYS A 79 11.73 -33.33 -1.07
C LYS A 79 12.61 -32.12 -0.76
N HIS A 80 12.72 -31.18 -1.70
CA HIS A 80 13.58 -30.00 -1.57
C HIS A 80 12.83 -28.73 -1.15
N GLY A 81 11.50 -28.81 -0.98
CA GLY A 81 10.67 -27.67 -0.56
C GLY A 81 11.20 -26.95 0.69
N PRO A 82 11.58 -27.65 1.77
CA PRO A 82 12.14 -27.00 2.95
C PRO A 82 13.42 -26.20 2.68
N THR A 83 14.32 -26.69 1.83
CA THR A 83 15.55 -25.98 1.47
C THR A 83 15.26 -24.77 0.60
N ILE A 84 14.37 -24.92 -0.38
CA ILE A 84 13.95 -23.81 -1.26
C ILE A 84 13.28 -22.70 -0.46
N ARG A 85 12.36 -23.06 0.46
CA ARG A 85 11.75 -22.10 1.39
C ARG A 85 12.82 -21.36 2.19
N LYS A 86 13.78 -22.06 2.78
CA LYS A 86 14.87 -21.43 3.55
C LYS A 86 15.68 -20.45 2.69
N GLY A 87 16.01 -20.78 1.45
CA GLY A 87 16.74 -19.87 0.57
C GLY A 87 15.91 -18.64 0.14
N LEU A 88 14.60 -18.80 -0.06
CA LEU A 88 13.68 -17.67 -0.29
C LEU A 88 13.63 -16.74 0.94
N LEU A 89 13.44 -17.29 2.14
CA LEU A 89 13.37 -16.49 3.38
C LEU A 89 14.69 -15.76 3.71
N LYS A 90 15.83 -16.36 3.37
CA LYS A 90 17.16 -15.73 3.53
C LYS A 90 17.44 -14.64 2.49
N THR A 91 16.65 -14.54 1.43
CA THR A 91 16.93 -13.62 0.33
C THR A 91 16.32 -12.25 0.60
N THR A 92 17.19 -11.26 0.77
CA THR A 92 16.83 -9.83 0.71
C THR A 92 17.25 -9.26 -0.64
N VAL A 93 16.36 -8.48 -1.26
CA VAL A 93 16.61 -7.72 -2.48
C VAL A 93 16.17 -6.27 -2.33
N GLN A 94 16.73 -5.39 -3.17
CA GLN A 94 16.29 -4.00 -3.30
C GLN A 94 15.39 -3.90 -4.52
N GLY A 95 14.08 -3.83 -4.27
CA GLY A 95 13.06 -3.67 -5.30
C GLY A 95 12.64 -2.22 -5.49
N MET A 96 11.65 -2.02 -6.35
CA MET A 96 11.01 -0.73 -6.61
C MET A 96 10.23 -0.23 -5.39
N THR A 97 9.67 -1.13 -4.59
CA THR A 97 9.00 -0.80 -3.33
C THR A 97 9.97 -0.73 -2.14
N GLY A 98 11.27 -0.59 -2.40
CA GLY A 98 12.31 -0.53 -1.38
C GLY A 98 12.87 -1.90 -1.01
N ARG A 99 13.20 -2.10 0.26
CA ARG A 99 13.72 -3.38 0.75
C ARG A 99 12.61 -4.45 0.67
N VAL A 100 12.93 -5.60 0.08
CA VAL A 100 12.03 -6.75 -0.02
C VAL A 100 12.71 -7.96 0.63
N GLN A 101 12.05 -8.48 1.67
CA GLN A 101 12.46 -9.65 2.43
C GLN A 101 11.21 -10.30 3.03
N LEU A 102 11.30 -11.59 3.37
CA LEU A 102 10.22 -12.36 3.96
C LEU A 102 10.56 -12.71 5.42
N ASP A 103 9.55 -12.77 6.28
CA ASP A 103 9.65 -13.32 7.64
C ASP A 103 9.51 -14.85 7.65
N GLU A 104 9.58 -15.46 8.83
CA GLU A 104 9.53 -16.91 8.98
C GLU A 104 8.23 -17.53 8.44
N GLN A 105 7.14 -16.76 8.44
CA GLN A 105 5.82 -17.16 7.93
C GLN A 105 5.72 -16.98 6.41
N GLY A 106 6.69 -16.34 5.76
CA GLY A 106 6.66 -16.02 4.33
C GLY A 106 5.94 -14.71 4.02
N SER A 107 5.59 -13.92 5.04
CA SER A 107 5.04 -12.58 4.89
C SER A 107 6.14 -11.56 4.66
N ARG A 108 5.85 -10.50 3.91
CA ARG A 108 6.82 -9.41 3.71
C ARG A 108 7.16 -8.75 5.05
N SER A 109 8.44 -8.51 5.30
CA SER A 109 8.94 -7.87 6.53
C SER A 109 9.92 -6.73 6.23
N GLY A 110 10.20 -5.88 7.22
CA GLY A 110 11.18 -4.80 7.08
C GLY A 110 10.84 -3.77 6.00
N TYR A 111 9.55 -3.52 5.76
CA TYR A 111 9.06 -2.50 4.82
C TYR A 111 8.61 -1.24 5.57
N SER A 112 8.67 -0.11 4.88
CA SER A 112 8.13 1.17 5.36
C SER A 112 7.05 1.64 4.41
N LEU A 113 5.97 2.19 4.96
CA LEU A 113 4.92 2.86 4.20
C LEU A 113 5.06 4.37 4.35
N ASP A 114 4.76 5.10 3.29
CA ASP A 114 4.74 6.56 3.33
C ASP A 114 3.38 7.05 3.80
N VAL A 115 3.38 7.99 4.77
CA VAL A 115 2.16 8.68 5.18
C VAL A 115 2.01 9.91 4.30
N MET A 116 0.94 9.94 3.52
CA MET A 116 0.64 11.02 2.59
C MET A 116 -0.52 11.89 3.11
N GLN A 117 -0.45 13.19 2.87
CA GLN A 117 -1.49 14.15 3.22
C GLN A 117 -2.01 14.83 1.97
N LEU A 118 -3.34 14.92 1.88
CA LEU A 118 -4.06 15.66 0.86
C LEU A 118 -4.77 16.85 1.53
N GLU A 119 -4.53 18.05 1.03
CA GLU A 119 -5.16 19.29 1.49
C GLU A 119 -5.82 20.03 0.30
N TYR A 120 -6.83 20.85 0.57
CA TYR A 120 -7.50 21.61 -0.48
C TYR A 120 -6.53 22.57 -1.17
N ARG A 121 -6.44 22.50 -2.50
CA ARG A 121 -5.51 23.28 -3.35
C ARG A 121 -4.02 23.00 -3.11
N THR A 122 -3.68 21.94 -2.39
CA THR A 122 -2.29 21.50 -2.19
C THR A 122 -2.10 20.13 -2.87
N PRO A 123 -0.98 19.91 -3.59
CA PRO A 123 -0.68 18.58 -4.12
C PRO A 123 -0.47 17.57 -2.98
N LEU A 124 -0.66 16.29 -3.28
CA LEU A 124 -0.40 15.19 -2.35
C LEU A 124 1.05 15.26 -1.87
N ARG A 125 1.26 15.32 -0.55
CA ARG A 125 2.61 15.45 0.04
C ARG A 125 2.89 14.35 1.07
N ARG A 126 4.13 13.87 1.11
CA ARG A 126 4.59 12.97 2.17
C ARG A 126 4.77 13.74 3.47
N VAL A 127 4.21 13.24 4.57
CA VAL A 127 4.23 13.85 5.90
C VAL A 127 4.86 12.98 6.98
N GLY A 128 5.17 11.73 6.64
CA GLY A 128 5.81 10.80 7.55
C GLY A 128 6.05 9.42 6.93
N SER A 129 6.46 8.49 7.77
CA SER A 129 6.59 7.06 7.48
C SER A 129 5.90 6.24 8.55
N TRP A 130 5.48 5.04 8.18
CA TRP A 130 5.05 4.00 9.10
C TRP A 130 5.90 2.75 8.92
N THR A 131 6.32 2.16 10.02
CA THR A 131 6.91 0.81 10.03
C THR A 131 6.14 -0.07 11.01
N ARG A 132 6.25 -1.38 10.87
CA ARG A 132 5.63 -2.34 11.79
C ARG A 132 6.16 -2.18 13.21
N GLU A 133 7.44 -1.84 13.35
CA GLU A 133 8.16 -1.81 14.63
C GLU A 133 8.00 -0.47 15.36
N SER A 134 8.07 0.66 14.65
CA SER A 134 8.00 1.99 15.26
C SER A 134 6.63 2.65 15.16
N GLY A 135 5.69 2.06 14.41
CA GLY A 135 4.42 2.69 14.10
C GLY A 135 4.60 3.95 13.25
N VAL A 136 3.68 4.90 13.41
CA VAL A 136 3.66 6.14 12.61
C VAL A 136 4.67 7.16 13.16
N ALA A 137 5.62 7.57 12.33
CA ALA A 137 6.52 8.69 12.56
C ALA A 137 6.18 9.83 11.60
N THR A 138 5.66 10.95 12.11
CA THR A 138 5.33 12.14 11.30
C THR A 138 5.92 13.39 11.91
N ASN A 139 6.18 14.39 11.05
CA ASN A 139 6.52 15.74 11.48
C ASN A 139 5.28 16.62 11.66
N LEU A 140 4.07 16.06 11.56
CA LEU A 140 2.85 16.79 11.86
C LEU A 140 2.80 17.01 13.36
N THR A 141 2.79 18.28 13.77
CA THR A 141 2.47 18.66 15.13
C THR A 141 1.06 18.18 15.43
N ARG A 142 0.94 17.15 16.28
CA ARG A 142 -0.35 16.80 16.88
C ARG A 142 -0.84 18.07 17.56
N PRO A 143 -2.06 18.57 17.27
CA PRO A 143 -2.59 19.69 18.02
C PRO A 143 -2.57 19.28 19.51
N ASN A 144 -1.89 20.07 20.35
CA ASN A 144 -1.78 19.79 21.78
C ASN A 144 -3.18 19.56 22.36
N SER A 145 -3.40 18.41 23.00
CA SER A 145 -4.67 18.09 23.67
C SER A 145 -4.89 18.96 24.91
N THR A 146 -3.83 19.61 25.41
CA THR A 146 -3.89 20.53 26.53
C THR A 146 -3.72 21.96 26.03
N ARG A 147 -4.79 22.75 26.23
CA ARG A 147 -5.05 24.11 25.77
C ARG A 147 -5.67 24.15 24.38
N GLU A 148 -7.00 24.15 24.38
CA GLU A 148 -7.76 24.97 23.44
C GLU A 148 -7.30 26.42 23.63
N HIS A 149 -6.15 26.78 23.07
CA HIS A 149 -5.89 28.17 22.80
C HIS A 149 -6.95 28.53 21.76
N LEU A 150 -7.96 29.27 22.19
CA LEU A 150 -8.98 29.80 21.31
C LEU A 150 -8.26 30.80 20.42
N ASP A 151 -7.68 30.29 19.33
CA ASP A 151 -7.07 31.12 18.31
C ASP A 151 -8.14 32.11 17.85
N ALA A 152 -7.92 33.40 18.10
CA ALA A 152 -8.89 34.44 17.83
C ALA A 152 -9.32 34.47 16.35
N ASN A 153 -8.44 33.98 15.46
CA ASN A 153 -8.65 33.91 14.01
C ASN A 153 -9.13 32.55 13.50
N ARG A 154 -9.66 31.67 14.36
CA ARG A 154 -10.20 30.38 13.93
C ARG A 154 -11.66 30.50 13.55
N THR A 155 -11.97 30.43 12.25
CA THR A 155 -13.35 30.31 11.77
C THR A 155 -13.95 28.99 12.24
N ARG A 156 -15.10 29.06 12.94
CA ARG A 156 -15.84 27.88 13.39
C ARG A 156 -17.05 27.69 12.49
N LEU A 157 -17.26 26.44 12.07
CA LEU A 157 -18.51 26.06 11.43
C LEU A 157 -19.59 25.96 12.52
N VAL A 158 -20.40 27.00 12.65
CA VAL A 158 -21.59 26.99 13.50
C VAL A 158 -22.74 26.47 12.67
N THR A 159 -23.20 25.26 12.97
CA THR A 159 -24.43 24.72 12.38
C THR A 159 -25.57 24.99 13.33
N THR A 160 -26.69 25.46 12.78
CA THR A 160 -27.91 25.72 13.53
C THR A 160 -29.10 25.51 12.60
N ILE A 161 -30.24 25.22 13.19
CA ILE A 161 -31.50 25.03 12.47
C ILE A 161 -32.38 26.23 12.78
N LYS A 162 -32.95 26.83 11.74
CA LYS A 162 -33.91 27.92 11.91
C LYS A 162 -35.22 27.35 12.48
N ALA A 163 -35.39 27.47 13.79
CA ALA A 163 -36.57 27.00 14.51
C ALA A 163 -37.09 28.10 15.45
N GLY A 164 -38.35 28.51 15.24
CA GLY A 164 -39.14 29.29 16.21
C GLY A 164 -38.51 30.58 16.73
N GLY A 165 -38.19 31.53 15.84
CA GLY A 165 -37.89 32.93 16.22
C GLY A 165 -36.54 33.21 16.88
N LYS A 166 -35.71 32.19 17.16
CA LYS A 166 -34.39 32.40 17.79
C LYS A 166 -33.30 32.86 16.81
N ILE A 167 -33.49 32.64 15.52
CA ILE A 167 -32.55 33.00 14.46
C ILE A 167 -33.34 33.56 13.27
N GLY A 168 -33.29 34.88 13.10
CA GLY A 168 -33.92 35.61 12.00
C GLY A 168 -32.95 35.86 10.85
N VAL A 169 -33.46 35.93 9.62
CA VAL A 169 -32.67 36.48 8.50
C VAL A 169 -32.97 37.96 8.45
N LYS A 170 -31.91 38.77 8.51
CA LYS A 170 -32.00 40.21 8.40
C LYS A 170 -32.00 40.57 6.92
N ASP A 171 -33.06 41.23 6.48
CA ASP A 171 -33.14 41.84 5.15
C ASP A 171 -33.16 43.37 5.29
N ILE A 172 -32.80 44.10 4.24
CA ILE A 172 -32.73 45.56 4.25
C ILE A 172 -33.54 46.07 3.07
N ASP A 173 -34.57 46.88 3.33
CA ASP A 173 -35.39 47.45 2.27
C ASP A 173 -34.67 48.56 1.48
N GLU A 174 -35.29 49.02 0.40
CA GLU A 174 -34.77 50.08 -0.47
C GLU A 174 -34.54 51.43 0.25
N ASN A 175 -35.12 51.59 1.44
CA ASN A 175 -34.98 52.75 2.31
C ASN A 175 -34.03 52.49 3.49
N ASN A 176 -33.21 51.45 3.41
CA ASN A 176 -32.20 51.05 4.38
C ASN A 176 -32.79 50.66 5.76
N ARG A 177 -34.04 50.20 5.82
CA ARG A 177 -34.70 49.70 7.05
C ARG A 177 -34.54 48.20 7.18
N MET A 178 -34.30 47.77 8.41
CA MET A 178 -34.13 46.36 8.75
C MET A 178 -35.48 45.62 8.76
N LEU A 179 -35.61 44.58 7.95
CA LEU A 179 -36.72 43.63 7.95
C LEU A 179 -36.27 42.32 8.62
N LEU A 180 -37.07 41.80 9.56
CA LEU A 180 -36.89 40.44 10.08
C LEU A 180 -37.75 39.48 9.27
N ILE A 181 -37.11 38.61 8.49
CA ILE A 181 -37.82 37.57 7.72
C ILE A 181 -37.94 36.32 8.58
N ASP A 182 -39.17 36.00 8.97
CA ASP A 182 -39.49 34.72 9.59
C ASP A 182 -39.62 33.66 8.50
N LEU A 183 -38.68 32.71 8.47
CA LEU A 183 -38.71 31.60 7.51
C LEU A 183 -39.27 30.40 8.26
N GLY A 184 -40.58 30.16 8.12
CA GLY A 184 -41.22 28.95 8.61
C GLY A 184 -40.58 27.72 7.95
N CYS A 185 -40.07 26.79 8.76
CA CYS A 185 -39.39 25.60 8.27
C CYS A 185 -40.40 24.45 8.06
N LYS A 186 -40.61 24.00 6.81
CA LYS A 186 -41.07 22.64 6.52
C LYS A 186 -39.83 21.76 6.40
N SER A 187 -39.63 20.92 7.41
CA SER A 187 -38.46 20.05 7.56
C SER A 187 -38.45 18.92 6.52
N GLN A 188 -37.35 18.78 5.78
CA GLN A 188 -36.66 17.50 5.53
C GLN A 188 -35.45 17.71 4.61
N LEU A 189 -34.23 17.55 5.12
CA LEU A 189 -33.04 17.17 4.35
C LEU A 189 -32.03 16.46 5.27
N PRO A 190 -31.33 15.40 4.80
CA PRO A 190 -30.43 14.57 5.60
C PRO A 190 -28.97 15.04 5.61
N LEU A 191 -28.19 14.38 6.48
CA LEU A 191 -26.91 14.76 7.06
C LEU A 191 -25.66 14.69 6.17
N SER A 192 -24.78 15.67 6.44
CA SER A 192 -23.31 15.75 6.40
C SER A 192 -22.48 14.68 5.68
N THR A 193 -21.61 15.14 4.78
CA THR A 193 -20.35 14.48 4.42
C THR A 193 -19.31 14.67 5.53
N GLN A 194 -18.91 13.59 6.19
CA GLN A 194 -17.71 13.57 7.05
C GLN A 194 -16.47 13.31 6.19
N SER A 195 -15.43 14.12 6.39
CA SER A 195 -14.09 13.86 5.88
C SER A 195 -13.57 12.56 6.50
N THR A 196 -13.59 11.49 5.71
CA THR A 196 -13.10 10.18 6.13
C THR A 196 -11.60 10.12 5.88
N VAL A 197 -10.81 9.88 6.91
CA VAL A 197 -9.43 9.37 6.74
C VAL A 197 -9.56 7.91 6.34
N GLN A 198 -9.53 7.65 5.04
CA GLN A 198 -9.43 6.31 4.50
C GLN A 198 -7.98 5.85 4.65
N ILE A 199 -7.70 4.99 5.63
CA ILE A 199 -6.54 4.13 5.57
C ILE A 199 -6.93 3.03 4.59
N SER A 200 -6.30 2.98 3.40
CA SER A 200 -6.46 1.85 2.48
C SER A 200 -6.08 0.59 3.24
N LYS A 201 -7.09 -0.17 3.66
CA LYS A 201 -6.93 -1.49 4.28
C LYS A 201 -6.81 -2.59 3.21
N HIS A 202 -6.71 -2.21 1.93
CA HIS A 202 -6.71 -3.16 0.83
C HIS A 202 -5.36 -3.84 0.55
N ASP A 203 -4.29 -3.45 1.23
CA ASP A 203 -2.94 -3.84 0.80
C ASP A 203 -2.16 -4.71 1.81
N LEU A 204 -2.84 -5.33 2.79
CA LEU A 204 -2.19 -6.11 3.87
C LEU A 204 -2.48 -7.62 3.83
N ALA A 205 -2.75 -8.22 2.67
CA ALA A 205 -2.73 -9.68 2.56
C ALA A 205 -2.54 -10.12 1.10
N PHE A 206 -1.29 -10.21 0.65
CA PHE A 206 -0.93 -11.31 -0.25
C PHE A 206 -0.32 -12.41 0.61
N ASP A 207 -1.20 -13.19 1.23
CA ASP A 207 -0.83 -14.50 1.74
C ASP A 207 -0.64 -15.41 0.53
N LEU A 208 0.63 -15.71 0.22
CA LEU A 208 0.97 -16.76 -0.74
C LEU A 208 0.61 -18.10 -0.09
N ILE A 209 -0.47 -18.71 -0.57
CA ILE A 209 -0.67 -20.17 -0.54
C ILE A 209 0.22 -20.79 -1.60
#